data_AF-A0A2V6N4K1-F1
#
_entry.id   AF-A0A2V6N4K1-F1
#
_cell.length_a   1.000
_cell.length_b   1.000
_cell.length_c   1.000
_cell.angle_alpha   90.00
_cell.angle_beta   90.00
_cell.angle_gamma   90.00
#
_symmetry.space_group_name_H-M   'P 1'
#
loop_
_entity.id
_entity.type
_entity.pdbx_description
1 polymer ?
#
loop_
_entity_poly.entity_id
_entity_poly.type
_entity_poly.pdbx_seq_one_letter_code
_entity_poly.pdbx_strand_id
1 'polypeptide(L)'
;MRAVAAILLFVSGITAGAETVETIFINGNIYTVNDKQPFAQAIAVKGDRIIFVGANADAEQFRGDKTRIVDLAGKTVTPGFTDSHCHIFGIGEREMTLNLEGTSTREDFLAKVKARVVQTERNKWLTGRGWIETFWKPPQFPTRADLDKIAPDNPVFLTRADGHAAVVNSAALKLANIDDHTPDPFGGQILKTNGDPNGMLLDNAMDLVAKNIPKPTEAETEQAFLKGIDREIKLGWCEIQNAGSELSDQKIIRRAYAARKVKLRMINAAYGPGEAANALLKNGATLNAFDHRFTQRTIKVIFDGALGSRGAALLAPYSDKADTSG
;
A
#
# COMPACT_ATOMS: atom_id res chain seq x y z
N MET A 1 -53.38 -23.35 69.69
CA MET A 1 -53.27 -23.25 68.21
C MET A 1 -52.00 -22.47 67.89
N ARG A 2 -50.96 -23.12 67.35
CA ARG A 2 -49.73 -22.46 66.89
C ARG A 2 -49.85 -22.23 65.39
N ALA A 3 -49.85 -20.98 64.96
CA ALA A 3 -49.84 -20.60 63.55
C ALA A 3 -48.39 -20.67 63.04
N VAL A 4 -48.16 -21.50 62.02
CA VAL A 4 -46.90 -21.54 61.27
C VAL A 4 -47.04 -20.61 60.08
N ALA A 5 -46.26 -19.53 60.05
CA ALA A 5 -46.17 -18.65 58.88
C ALA A 5 -45.14 -19.23 57.91
N ALA A 6 -45.59 -19.65 56.73
CA ALA A 6 -44.72 -20.07 55.64
C ALA A 6 -44.19 -18.84 54.89
N ILE A 7 -42.88 -18.62 54.92
CA ILE A 7 -42.19 -17.62 54.11
C ILE A 7 -41.91 -18.25 52.74
N LEU A 8 -42.61 -17.78 51.70
CA LEU A 8 -42.32 -18.08 50.31
C LEU A 8 -41.13 -17.23 49.84
N LEU A 9 -39.96 -17.85 49.71
CA LEU A 9 -38.81 -17.27 49.02
C LEU A 9 -39.04 -17.34 47.50
N PHE A 10 -39.31 -16.19 46.88
CA PHE A 10 -39.20 -16.03 45.44
C PHE A 10 -37.73 -15.98 45.06
N VAL A 11 -37.21 -17.09 44.54
CA VAL A 11 -35.93 -17.09 43.82
C VAL A 11 -36.20 -16.54 42.42
N SER A 12 -36.00 -15.25 42.23
CA SER A 12 -35.93 -14.64 40.90
C SER A 12 -34.64 -15.11 40.23
N GLY A 13 -34.74 -16.19 39.45
CA GLY A 13 -33.67 -16.62 38.55
C GLY A 13 -33.42 -15.54 37.51
N ILE A 14 -32.30 -14.83 37.63
CA ILE A 14 -31.76 -14.02 36.54
C ILE A 14 -31.29 -15.02 35.49
N THR A 15 -32.14 -15.34 34.52
CA THR A 15 -31.71 -16.00 33.30
C THR A 15 -30.83 -14.99 32.56
N ALA A 16 -29.51 -15.14 32.66
CA ALA A 16 -28.59 -14.51 31.72
C ALA A 16 -29.03 -14.99 30.33
N GLY A 17 -29.61 -14.09 29.53
CA GLY A 17 -30.02 -14.41 28.17
C GLY A 17 -28.82 -14.93 27.39
N ALA A 18 -28.99 -16.01 26.63
CA ALA A 18 -27.95 -16.54 25.77
C ALA A 18 -27.39 -15.43 24.86
N GLU A 19 -26.06 -15.34 24.75
CA GLU A 19 -25.43 -14.32 23.91
C GLU A 19 -25.72 -14.62 22.43
N THR A 20 -26.56 -13.82 21.80
CA THR A 20 -26.88 -13.96 20.37
C THR A 20 -25.97 -13.10 19.49
N VAL A 21 -25.77 -13.52 18.24
CA VAL A 21 -24.93 -12.81 17.25
C VAL A 21 -25.68 -12.34 16.00
N GLU A 22 -25.12 -11.40 15.26
CA GLU A 22 -25.70 -10.96 13.98
C GLU A 22 -25.46 -11.96 12.85
N THR A 23 -24.32 -12.66 12.82
CA THR A 23 -24.00 -13.62 11.75
C THR A 23 -23.27 -14.86 12.26
N ILE A 24 -23.69 -16.03 11.78
CA ILE A 24 -22.97 -17.29 11.95
C ILE A 24 -22.62 -17.82 10.57
N PHE A 25 -21.34 -18.11 10.36
CA PHE A 25 -20.86 -18.87 9.21
C PHE A 25 -20.72 -20.33 9.62
N ILE A 26 -21.27 -21.25 8.83
CA ILE A 26 -21.25 -22.69 9.09
C ILE A 26 -20.71 -23.45 7.89
N ASN A 27 -20.38 -24.73 8.10
CA ASN A 27 -19.98 -25.67 7.04
C ASN A 27 -18.78 -25.18 6.23
N GLY A 28 -17.81 -24.56 6.91
CA GLY A 28 -16.56 -24.09 6.32
C GLY A 28 -15.37 -25.00 6.60
N ASN A 29 -14.31 -24.83 5.83
CA ASN A 29 -12.96 -25.23 6.20
C ASN A 29 -12.24 -24.00 6.78
N ILE A 30 -12.34 -23.79 8.10
CA ILE A 30 -11.90 -22.53 8.72
C ILE A 30 -10.50 -22.73 9.29
N TYR A 31 -9.49 -22.13 8.66
CA TYR A 31 -8.12 -22.11 9.18
C TYR A 31 -7.94 -20.96 10.16
N THR A 32 -7.51 -21.25 11.39
CA THR A 32 -7.48 -20.26 12.49
C THR A 32 -6.09 -19.67 12.75
N VAL A 33 -5.03 -20.32 12.24
CA VAL A 33 -3.61 -20.04 12.59
C VAL A 33 -3.35 -20.19 14.10
N ASN A 34 -4.17 -20.97 14.81
CA ASN A 34 -3.95 -21.36 16.19
C ASN A 34 -3.52 -22.83 16.25
N ASP A 35 -2.30 -23.12 16.68
CA ASP A 35 -1.74 -24.47 16.75
C ASP A 35 -2.59 -25.45 17.59
N LYS A 36 -3.33 -24.96 18.58
CA LYS A 36 -4.20 -25.78 19.43
C LYS A 36 -5.56 -26.11 18.79
N GLN A 37 -5.97 -25.33 17.79
CA GLN A 37 -7.23 -25.49 17.09
C GLN A 37 -7.08 -25.01 15.64
N PRO A 38 -6.24 -25.68 14.81
CA PRO A 38 -5.83 -25.15 13.52
C PRO A 38 -7.00 -25.05 12.53
N PHE A 39 -8.01 -25.92 12.69
CA PHE A 39 -9.20 -25.95 11.86
C PHE A 39 -10.49 -25.89 12.69
N ALA A 40 -11.52 -25.28 12.11
CA ALA A 40 -12.88 -25.23 12.63
C ALA A 40 -13.90 -25.32 11.49
N GLN A 41 -15.17 -25.43 11.83
CA GLN A 41 -16.28 -25.55 10.87
C GLN A 41 -17.19 -24.33 10.85
N ALA A 42 -17.26 -23.58 11.96
CA ALA A 42 -18.13 -22.43 12.13
C ALA A 42 -17.46 -21.26 12.86
N ILE A 43 -17.93 -20.05 12.55
CA ILE A 43 -17.59 -18.79 13.23
C ILE A 43 -18.89 -18.06 13.59
N ALA A 44 -18.99 -17.55 14.83
CA ALA A 44 -20.05 -16.61 15.23
C ALA A 44 -19.47 -15.20 15.40
N VAL A 45 -20.08 -14.21 14.76
CA VAL A 45 -19.60 -12.82 14.69
C VAL A 45 -20.58 -11.87 15.35
N LYS A 46 -20.11 -11.16 16.38
CA LYS A 46 -20.84 -10.08 17.06
C LYS A 46 -20.22 -8.73 16.72
N GLY A 47 -20.93 -7.91 15.95
CA GLY A 47 -20.42 -6.63 15.45
C GLY A 47 -19.13 -6.80 14.63
N ASP A 48 -18.01 -6.31 15.15
CA ASP A 48 -16.68 -6.38 14.53
C ASP A 48 -15.77 -7.47 15.14
N ARG A 49 -16.33 -8.34 16.00
CA ARG A 49 -15.59 -9.37 16.74
C ARG A 49 -16.10 -10.77 16.46
N ILE A 50 -15.16 -11.70 16.41
CA ILE A 50 -15.46 -13.13 16.45
C ILE A 50 -15.60 -13.50 17.93
N ILE A 51 -16.74 -14.07 18.31
CA ILE A 51 -16.99 -14.53 19.68
C ILE A 51 -16.93 -16.06 19.82
N PHE A 52 -16.98 -16.78 18.70
CA PHE A 52 -16.89 -18.24 18.67
C PHE A 52 -16.21 -18.74 17.41
N VAL A 53 -15.39 -19.78 17.56
CA VAL A 53 -14.78 -20.56 16.47
C VAL A 53 -14.77 -22.03 16.88
N GLY A 54 -15.42 -22.92 16.12
CA GLY A 54 -15.53 -24.31 16.51
C GLY A 54 -16.38 -25.18 15.58
N ALA A 55 -17.03 -26.19 16.14
CA ALA A 55 -17.90 -27.09 15.39
C ALA A 55 -19.22 -26.40 14.99
N ASN A 56 -19.86 -26.89 13.93
CA ASN A 56 -21.16 -26.37 13.47
C ASN A 56 -22.23 -26.43 14.56
N ALA A 57 -22.32 -27.58 15.26
CA ALA A 57 -23.35 -27.81 16.27
C ALA A 57 -23.23 -26.83 17.45
N ASP A 58 -21.99 -26.53 17.86
CA ASP A 58 -21.72 -25.63 18.98
C ASP A 58 -22.01 -24.17 18.63
N ALA A 59 -22.00 -23.79 17.35
CA ALA A 59 -22.32 -22.43 16.92
C ALA A 59 -23.81 -22.10 17.08
N GLU A 60 -24.70 -23.09 17.06
CA GLU A 60 -26.16 -22.88 17.19
C GLU A 60 -26.55 -22.25 18.54
N GLN A 61 -25.73 -22.41 19.59
CA GLN A 61 -25.99 -21.77 20.89
C GLN A 61 -25.99 -20.23 20.83
N PHE A 62 -25.36 -19.65 19.81
CA PHE A 62 -25.28 -18.20 19.58
C PHE A 62 -26.39 -17.69 18.65
N ARG A 63 -27.28 -18.56 18.20
CA ARG A 63 -28.35 -18.20 17.25
C ARG A 63 -29.52 -17.57 17.98
N GLY A 64 -29.92 -16.38 17.51
CA GLY A 64 -31.18 -15.73 17.86
C GLY A 64 -32.08 -15.53 16.65
N ASP A 65 -33.28 -15.00 16.88
CA ASP A 65 -34.33 -14.83 15.87
C ASP A 65 -33.90 -13.99 14.65
N LYS A 66 -32.91 -13.10 14.83
CA LYS A 66 -32.39 -12.20 13.78
C LYS A 66 -31.01 -12.62 13.25
N THR A 67 -30.46 -13.73 13.72
CA THR A 67 -29.13 -14.18 13.31
C THR A 67 -29.15 -14.63 11.86
N ARG A 68 -28.28 -14.03 11.04
CA ARG A 68 -28.06 -14.47 9.67
C ARG A 68 -27.16 -15.70 9.65
N ILE A 69 -27.64 -16.81 9.10
CA ILE A 69 -26.82 -18.00 8.84
C ILE A 69 -26.25 -17.94 7.43
N VAL A 70 -24.95 -18.16 7.30
CA VAL A 70 -24.24 -18.23 6.02
C VAL A 70 -23.59 -19.61 5.89
N ASP A 71 -24.13 -20.44 5.00
CA ASP A 71 -23.52 -21.71 4.64
C ASP A 71 -22.33 -21.48 3.70
N LEU A 72 -21.14 -21.90 4.13
CA LEU A 72 -19.91 -21.77 3.36
C LEU A 72 -19.77 -22.87 2.30
N ALA A 73 -20.58 -23.93 2.34
CA ALA A 73 -20.57 -25.05 1.40
C ALA A 73 -19.18 -25.67 1.20
N GLY A 74 -18.44 -25.86 2.30
CA GLY A 74 -17.09 -26.40 2.32
C GLY A 74 -15.98 -25.42 1.90
N LYS A 75 -16.31 -24.15 1.60
CA LYS A 75 -15.30 -23.14 1.25
C LYS A 75 -14.36 -22.88 2.42
N THR A 76 -13.13 -22.50 2.08
CA THR A 76 -12.10 -22.16 3.06
C THR A 76 -12.23 -20.72 3.54
N VAL A 77 -12.11 -20.52 4.85
CA VAL A 77 -11.96 -19.21 5.49
C VAL A 77 -10.58 -19.15 6.12
N THR A 78 -9.85 -18.07 5.86
CA THR A 78 -8.56 -17.75 6.50
C THR A 78 -8.68 -16.43 7.25
N PRO A 79 -7.75 -16.11 8.16
CA PRO A 79 -7.61 -14.74 8.61
C PRO A 79 -7.39 -13.82 7.41
N GLY A 80 -7.90 -12.59 7.50
CA GLY A 80 -7.66 -11.58 6.49
C GLY A 80 -6.18 -11.24 6.39
N PHE A 81 -5.67 -11.09 5.17
CA PHE A 81 -4.26 -10.76 4.97
C PHE A 81 -3.94 -9.34 5.46
N THR A 82 -2.72 -9.16 5.96
CA THR A 82 -2.21 -7.88 6.43
C THR A 82 -0.92 -7.55 5.70
N ASP A 83 -0.89 -6.43 4.97
CA ASP A 83 0.34 -5.94 4.35
C ASP A 83 1.12 -5.11 5.39
N SER A 84 2.32 -5.56 5.75
CA SER A 84 3.14 -4.91 6.76
C SER A 84 3.93 -3.70 6.23
N HIS A 85 3.94 -3.44 4.93
CA HIS A 85 4.59 -2.26 4.35
C HIS A 85 4.09 -1.98 2.93
N CYS A 86 3.36 -0.88 2.76
CA CYS A 86 2.91 -0.40 1.45
C CYS A 86 3.04 1.12 1.32
N HIS A 87 2.86 1.62 0.11
CA HIS A 87 2.76 3.06 -0.18
C HIS A 87 1.43 3.33 -0.87
N ILE A 88 0.36 3.54 -0.08
CA ILE A 88 -1.02 3.46 -0.58
C ILE A 88 -1.35 4.51 -1.66
N PHE A 89 -0.79 5.72 -1.55
CA PHE A 89 -0.94 6.76 -2.57
C PHE A 89 -0.22 6.35 -3.87
N GLY A 90 1.01 5.85 -3.77
CA GLY A 90 1.77 5.37 -4.94
C GLY A 90 1.12 4.18 -5.64
N ILE A 91 0.44 3.29 -4.90
CA ILE A 91 -0.39 2.23 -5.47
C ILE A 91 -1.55 2.84 -6.26
N GLY A 92 -2.25 3.81 -5.68
CA GLY A 92 -3.31 4.56 -6.35
C GLY A 92 -2.88 5.30 -7.60
N GLU A 93 -1.77 6.02 -7.52
CA GLU A 93 -1.15 6.74 -8.63
C GLU A 93 -0.79 5.80 -9.78
N ARG A 94 -0.28 4.60 -9.47
CA ARG A 94 -0.02 3.57 -10.50
C ARG A 94 -1.30 3.18 -11.23
N GLU A 95 -2.42 3.03 -10.51
CA GLU A 95 -3.73 2.70 -11.12
C GLU A 95 -4.34 3.88 -11.91
N MET A 96 -3.87 5.11 -11.68
CA MET A 96 -4.32 6.31 -12.39
C MET A 96 -3.41 6.72 -13.57
N THR A 97 -2.14 6.32 -13.53
CA THR A 97 -1.11 6.66 -14.51
C THR A 97 -0.76 5.44 -15.38
N LEU A 98 0.36 5.50 -16.11
CA LEU A 98 0.80 4.35 -16.88
C LEU A 98 1.32 3.23 -15.96
N ASN A 99 0.54 2.17 -15.81
CA ASN A 99 0.95 0.96 -15.12
C ASN A 99 1.84 0.07 -16.01
N LEU A 100 3.08 -0.11 -15.59
CA LEU A 100 4.12 -0.90 -16.27
C LEU A 100 4.39 -2.24 -15.56
N GLU A 101 3.56 -2.62 -14.60
CA GLU A 101 3.63 -3.94 -13.98
C GLU A 101 3.49 -5.05 -15.04
N GLY A 102 4.21 -6.13 -14.83
CA GLY A 102 4.20 -7.31 -15.70
C GLY A 102 4.94 -7.13 -17.03
N THR A 103 5.62 -5.99 -17.27
CA THR A 103 6.53 -5.91 -18.43
C THR A 103 7.68 -6.90 -18.28
N SER A 104 7.97 -7.66 -19.33
CA SER A 104 8.96 -8.75 -19.28
C SER A 104 10.15 -8.58 -20.23
N THR A 105 10.11 -7.58 -21.11
CA THR A 105 11.25 -7.17 -21.95
C THR A 105 11.23 -5.67 -22.16
N ARG A 106 12.36 -5.12 -22.66
CA ARG A 106 12.46 -3.72 -23.05
C ARG A 106 11.45 -3.38 -24.16
N GLU A 107 11.18 -4.29 -25.09
CA GLU A 107 10.24 -4.10 -26.19
C GLU A 107 8.79 -4.00 -25.68
N ASP A 108 8.39 -4.87 -24.75
CA ASP A 108 7.07 -4.83 -24.10
C ASP A 108 6.87 -3.52 -23.33
N PHE A 109 7.88 -3.12 -22.56
CA PHE A 109 7.91 -1.81 -21.89
C PHE A 109 7.70 -0.66 -22.89
N LEU A 110 8.49 -0.61 -23.98
CA LEU A 110 8.39 0.46 -24.97
C LEU A 110 7.06 0.42 -25.74
N ALA A 111 6.48 -0.76 -25.98
CA ALA A 111 5.18 -0.89 -26.60
C ALA A 111 4.07 -0.27 -25.73
N LYS A 112 4.08 -0.55 -24.41
CA LYS A 112 3.13 0.06 -23.46
C LYS A 112 3.32 1.57 -23.37
N VAL A 113 4.57 2.05 -23.30
CA VAL A 113 4.85 3.50 -23.28
C VAL A 113 4.36 4.15 -24.57
N LYS A 114 4.65 3.58 -25.74
CA LYS A 114 4.20 4.10 -27.04
C LYS A 114 2.68 4.17 -27.13
N ALA A 115 1.97 3.14 -26.66
CA ALA A 115 0.51 3.14 -26.62
C ALA A 115 -0.03 4.28 -25.74
N ARG A 116 0.62 4.55 -24.61
CA ARG A 116 0.25 5.67 -23.74
C ARG A 116 0.54 7.03 -24.35
N VAL A 117 1.68 7.21 -25.03
CA VAL A 117 2.05 8.46 -25.71
C VAL A 117 0.97 8.91 -26.69
N VAL A 118 0.39 7.98 -27.46
CA VAL A 118 -0.70 8.28 -28.41
C VAL A 118 -1.93 8.88 -27.73
N GLN A 119 -2.13 8.59 -26.44
CA GLN A 119 -3.24 9.09 -25.62
C GLN A 119 -2.85 10.30 -24.75
N THR A 120 -1.63 10.81 -24.90
CA THR A 120 -1.12 11.94 -24.13
C THR A 120 -1.03 13.15 -25.05
N GLU A 121 -1.65 14.26 -24.65
CA GLU A 121 -1.54 15.52 -25.41
C GLU A 121 -0.07 15.94 -25.56
N ARG A 122 0.27 16.53 -26.71
CA ARG A 122 1.63 17.01 -26.99
C ARG A 122 2.13 17.95 -25.89
N ASN A 123 3.41 17.85 -25.54
CA ASN A 123 4.06 18.64 -24.48
C ASN A 123 3.52 18.43 -23.05
N LYS A 124 2.61 17.48 -22.83
CA LYS A 124 2.21 17.06 -21.49
C LYS A 124 3.10 15.95 -20.96
N TRP A 125 3.31 15.95 -19.64
CA TRP A 125 4.04 14.91 -18.95
C TRP A 125 3.36 13.55 -19.12
N LEU A 126 4.17 12.55 -19.48
CA LEU A 126 3.79 11.14 -19.38
C LEU A 126 4.49 10.56 -18.14
N THR A 127 3.70 10.27 -17.12
CA THR A 127 4.16 9.61 -15.90
C THR A 127 3.65 8.18 -15.81
N GLY A 128 4.40 7.33 -15.13
CA GLY A 128 4.08 5.92 -14.97
C GLY A 128 5.00 5.24 -13.98
N ARG A 129 4.63 4.01 -13.61
CA ARG A 129 5.32 3.24 -12.57
C ARG A 129 5.17 1.73 -12.79
N GLY A 130 6.09 0.96 -12.22
CA GLY A 130 5.88 -0.47 -11.95
C GLY A 130 6.73 -1.41 -12.81
N TRP A 131 7.62 -0.86 -13.63
CA TRP A 131 8.59 -1.64 -14.38
C TRP A 131 9.73 -2.10 -13.46
N ILE A 132 10.29 -3.28 -13.75
CA ILE A 132 11.45 -3.84 -13.06
C ILE A 132 12.22 -4.75 -14.03
N GLU A 133 13.40 -4.30 -14.44
CA GLU A 133 14.23 -4.95 -15.44
C GLU A 133 14.94 -6.22 -14.92
N THR A 134 14.99 -6.42 -13.61
CA THR A 134 15.65 -7.59 -13.00
C THR A 134 15.11 -8.92 -13.53
N PHE A 135 13.83 -8.95 -13.91
CA PHE A 135 13.17 -10.13 -14.49
C PHE A 135 13.06 -10.08 -16.02
N TRP A 136 13.61 -9.05 -16.66
CA TRP A 136 13.61 -8.93 -18.12
C TRP A 136 14.61 -9.86 -18.76
N LYS A 137 14.37 -10.20 -20.03
CA LYS A 137 15.24 -11.05 -20.83
C LYS A 137 15.65 -10.30 -22.11
N PRO A 138 16.85 -9.70 -22.18
CA PRO A 138 17.88 -9.62 -21.12
C PRO A 138 17.51 -8.60 -20.01
N PRO A 139 18.12 -8.71 -18.81
CA PRO A 139 17.88 -7.78 -17.70
C PRO A 139 18.68 -6.48 -17.91
N GLN A 140 18.11 -5.57 -18.69
CA GLN A 140 18.76 -4.32 -19.10
C GLN A 140 17.88 -3.11 -18.77
N PHE A 141 18.48 -2.09 -18.16
CA PHE A 141 17.80 -0.81 -17.96
C PHE A 141 17.41 -0.15 -19.30
N PRO A 142 16.20 0.44 -19.40
CA PRO A 142 15.87 1.33 -20.51
C PRO A 142 16.70 2.62 -20.43
N THR A 143 16.81 3.34 -21.55
CA THR A 143 17.56 4.59 -21.64
C THR A 143 16.71 5.72 -22.21
N ARG A 144 17.16 6.97 -22.07
CA ARG A 144 16.53 8.14 -22.72
C ARG A 144 16.41 7.95 -24.23
N ALA A 145 17.40 7.31 -24.87
CA ALA A 145 17.41 7.07 -26.31
C ALA A 145 16.29 6.12 -26.76
N ASP A 146 15.77 5.28 -25.85
CA ASP A 146 14.61 4.43 -26.12
C ASP A 146 13.32 5.23 -26.09
N LEU A 147 13.19 6.09 -25.09
CA LEU A 147 12.03 6.94 -24.91
C LEU A 147 11.95 8.03 -25.97
N ASP A 148 13.09 8.62 -26.38
CA ASP A 148 13.16 9.67 -27.40
C ASP A 148 12.59 9.22 -28.76
N LYS A 149 12.72 7.92 -29.09
CA LYS A 149 12.18 7.35 -30.33
C LYS A 149 10.65 7.29 -30.35
N ILE A 150 10.02 7.17 -29.19
CA ILE A 150 8.58 6.93 -29.07
C ILE A 150 7.82 8.11 -28.46
N ALA A 151 8.50 9.02 -27.78
CA ALA A 151 7.94 10.18 -27.08
C ALA A 151 8.80 11.45 -27.30
N PRO A 152 9.05 11.89 -28.55
CA PRO A 152 9.96 13.01 -28.82
C PRO A 152 9.41 14.37 -28.32
N ASP A 153 8.08 14.52 -28.25
CA ASP A 153 7.41 15.78 -27.91
C ASP A 153 6.81 15.80 -26.49
N ASN A 154 6.95 14.70 -25.73
CA ASN A 154 6.38 14.57 -24.40
C ASN A 154 7.49 14.32 -23.39
N PRO A 155 7.63 15.12 -22.32
CA PRO A 155 8.54 14.76 -21.23
C PRO A 155 8.04 13.50 -20.52
N VAL A 156 8.93 12.52 -20.37
CA VAL A 156 8.62 11.20 -19.80
C VAL A 156 9.34 11.03 -18.47
N PHE A 157 8.63 10.54 -17.45
CA PHE A 157 9.19 10.14 -16.16
C PHE A 157 8.55 8.84 -15.68
N LEU A 158 9.31 7.73 -15.67
CA LEU A 158 8.80 6.40 -15.37
C LEU A 158 9.54 5.80 -14.18
N THR A 159 8.84 5.68 -13.05
CA THR A 159 9.40 5.17 -11.78
C THR A 159 9.49 3.65 -11.78
N ARG A 160 10.64 3.11 -11.36
CA ARG A 160 10.87 1.67 -11.15
C ARG A 160 9.97 1.15 -10.03
N ALA A 161 9.66 -0.15 -10.03
CA ALA A 161 8.74 -0.76 -9.07
C ALA A 161 9.13 -0.53 -7.61
N ASP A 162 10.44 -0.54 -7.29
CA ASP A 162 10.98 -0.31 -5.95
C ASP A 162 10.91 1.16 -5.49
N GLY A 163 10.71 2.11 -6.41
CA GLY A 163 10.67 3.54 -6.12
C GLY A 163 12.03 4.22 -5.98
N HIS A 164 13.14 3.51 -6.20
CA HIS A 164 14.51 4.03 -6.01
C HIS A 164 15.22 4.37 -7.32
N ALA A 165 14.52 4.27 -8.45
CA ALA A 165 15.02 4.72 -9.74
C ALA A 165 13.89 5.23 -10.64
N ALA A 166 14.23 6.08 -11.59
CA ALA A 166 13.37 6.46 -12.69
C ALA A 166 14.15 6.50 -14.01
N VAL A 167 13.47 6.18 -15.11
CA VAL A 167 13.96 6.48 -16.46
C VAL A 167 13.22 7.69 -17.02
N VAL A 168 13.98 8.62 -17.59
CA VAL A 168 13.50 9.86 -18.20
C VAL A 168 14.03 10.03 -19.62
N ASN A 169 13.32 10.79 -20.46
CA ASN A 169 13.76 11.08 -21.83
C ASN A 169 14.51 12.42 -21.92
N SER A 170 15.04 12.74 -23.10
CA SER A 170 15.81 13.97 -23.32
C SER A 170 14.97 15.23 -23.11
N ALA A 171 13.66 15.20 -23.41
CA ALA A 171 12.77 16.32 -23.13
C ALA A 171 12.65 16.62 -21.63
N ALA A 172 12.54 15.59 -20.79
CA ALA A 172 12.49 15.74 -19.34
C ALA A 172 13.82 16.24 -18.74
N LEU A 173 14.97 15.72 -19.22
CA LEU A 173 16.29 16.21 -18.81
C LEU A 173 16.49 17.69 -19.15
N LYS A 174 16.07 18.11 -20.35
CA LYS A 174 16.14 19.51 -20.79
C LYS A 174 15.30 20.44 -19.93
N LEU A 175 14.08 20.04 -19.56
CA LEU A 175 13.24 20.83 -18.65
C LEU A 175 13.88 20.98 -17.26
N ALA A 176 14.65 19.99 -16.82
CA ALA A 176 15.35 20.01 -15.56
C ALA A 176 16.73 20.70 -15.61
N ASN A 177 17.18 21.15 -16.79
CA ASN A 177 18.54 21.66 -17.04
C ASN A 177 19.64 20.67 -16.61
N ILE A 178 19.48 19.39 -16.96
CA ILE A 178 20.47 18.33 -16.70
C ILE A 178 21.28 18.05 -17.97
N ASP A 179 22.61 18.07 -17.83
CA ASP A 179 23.62 17.83 -18.87
C ASP A 179 24.80 17.00 -18.34
N ASP A 180 25.85 16.83 -19.15
CA ASP A 180 27.07 16.09 -18.83
C ASP A 180 27.89 16.72 -17.68
N HIS A 181 27.73 18.02 -17.43
CA HIS A 181 28.37 18.75 -16.34
C HIS A 181 27.57 18.74 -15.04
N THR A 182 26.32 18.28 -15.07
CA THR A 182 25.48 18.20 -13.87
C THR A 182 26.07 17.19 -12.89
N PRO A 183 26.37 17.60 -11.63
CA PRO A 183 26.90 16.70 -10.62
C PRO A 183 25.80 15.81 -10.03
N ASP A 184 26.21 14.66 -9.51
CA ASP A 184 25.34 13.80 -8.70
C ASP A 184 24.92 14.53 -7.42
N PRO A 185 23.63 14.51 -7.02
CA PRO A 185 23.21 15.06 -5.74
C PRO A 185 23.64 14.15 -4.60
N PHE A 186 23.71 14.68 -3.38
CA PHE A 186 23.93 13.84 -2.20
C PHE A 186 22.84 12.76 -2.09
N GLY A 187 23.25 11.49 -1.96
CA GLY A 187 22.33 10.35 -1.85
C GLY A 187 21.57 10.04 -3.14
N GLY A 188 22.13 10.36 -4.31
CA GLY A 188 21.55 10.00 -5.60
C GLY A 188 22.60 10.00 -6.72
N GLN A 189 22.25 9.42 -7.86
CA GLN A 189 23.18 9.31 -8.99
C GLN A 189 22.45 9.52 -10.33
N ILE A 190 23.08 10.28 -11.22
CA ILE A 190 22.70 10.42 -12.64
C ILE A 190 23.55 9.44 -13.43
N LEU A 191 22.97 8.34 -13.93
CA LEU A 191 23.74 7.39 -14.72
C LEU A 191 24.12 7.99 -16.07
N LYS A 192 25.38 7.81 -16.45
CA LYS A 192 25.97 8.35 -17.68
C LYS A 192 26.40 7.24 -18.63
N THR A 193 26.41 7.53 -19.93
CA THR A 193 26.98 6.69 -20.98
C THR A 193 27.87 7.57 -21.84
N ASN A 194 29.18 7.26 -21.87
CA ASN A 194 30.21 8.09 -22.52
C ASN A 194 30.25 9.55 -22.04
N GLY A 195 29.92 9.80 -20.76
CA GLY A 195 29.89 11.14 -20.17
C GLY A 195 28.52 11.82 -20.20
N ASP A 196 27.62 11.40 -21.09
CA ASP A 196 26.27 11.99 -21.21
C ASP A 196 25.27 11.31 -20.28
N PRO A 197 24.33 12.04 -19.63
CA PRO A 197 23.22 11.44 -18.90
C PRO A 197 22.45 10.47 -19.80
N ASN A 198 22.26 9.23 -19.37
CA ASN A 198 21.59 8.20 -20.17
C ASN A 198 20.08 8.10 -19.89
N GLY A 199 19.56 8.95 -19.01
CA GLY A 199 18.14 8.99 -18.61
C GLY A 199 17.80 8.22 -17.35
N MET A 200 18.70 7.40 -16.80
CA MET A 200 18.48 6.73 -15.52
C MET A 200 18.89 7.62 -14.36
N LEU A 201 17.98 7.84 -13.41
CA LEU A 201 18.17 8.64 -12.21
C LEU A 201 17.91 7.76 -10.99
N LEU A 202 18.85 7.73 -10.05
CA LEU A 202 18.79 6.90 -8.84
C LEU A 202 18.56 7.77 -7.60
N ASP A 203 17.69 7.31 -6.72
CA ASP A 203 17.40 7.92 -5.42
C ASP A 203 17.19 9.44 -5.53
N ASN A 204 17.93 10.27 -4.79
CA ASN A 204 17.73 11.72 -4.77
C ASN A 204 17.94 12.41 -6.14
N ALA A 205 18.56 11.75 -7.12
CA ALA A 205 18.67 12.28 -8.48
C ALA A 205 17.31 12.33 -9.20
N MET A 206 16.35 11.50 -8.81
CA MET A 206 14.99 11.53 -9.34
C MET A 206 14.33 12.90 -9.12
N ASP A 207 14.57 13.53 -7.96
CA ASP A 207 13.98 14.81 -7.57
C ASP A 207 14.41 15.98 -8.46
N LEU A 208 15.59 15.88 -9.09
CA LEU A 208 16.07 16.89 -10.05
C LEU A 208 15.10 17.06 -11.21
N VAL A 209 14.44 15.98 -11.64
CA VAL A 209 13.42 16.00 -12.69
C VAL A 209 12.01 16.10 -12.11
N ALA A 210 11.70 15.32 -11.06
CA ALA A 210 10.35 15.21 -10.52
C ALA A 210 9.75 16.55 -10.08
N LYS A 211 10.57 17.49 -9.60
CA LYS A 211 10.14 18.86 -9.22
C LYS A 211 9.53 19.67 -10.37
N ASN A 212 9.78 19.29 -11.63
CA ASN A 212 9.25 19.96 -12.83
C ASN A 212 7.91 19.35 -13.30
N ILE A 213 7.49 18.24 -12.69
CA ILE A 213 6.20 17.60 -12.97
C ILE A 213 5.12 18.41 -12.24
N PRO A 214 4.01 18.79 -12.90
CA PRO A 214 2.88 19.41 -12.24
C PRO A 214 2.42 18.58 -11.04
N LYS A 215 2.34 19.22 -9.86
CA LYS A 215 1.86 18.55 -8.66
C LYS A 215 0.39 18.14 -8.85
N PRO A 216 -0.01 16.95 -8.39
CA PRO A 216 -1.42 16.58 -8.38
C PRO A 216 -2.20 17.57 -7.52
N THR A 217 -3.43 17.83 -7.94
CA THR A 217 -4.42 18.52 -7.12
C THR A 217 -4.79 17.65 -5.92
N GLU A 218 -5.29 18.25 -4.85
CA GLU A 218 -5.78 17.50 -3.69
C GLU A 218 -6.87 16.47 -4.06
N ALA A 219 -7.70 16.79 -5.05
CA ALA A 219 -8.71 15.88 -5.56
C ALA A 219 -8.12 14.66 -6.27
N GLU A 220 -7.06 14.84 -7.07
CA GLU A 220 -6.33 13.74 -7.69
C GLU A 220 -5.61 12.88 -6.63
N THR A 221 -5.03 13.50 -5.60
CA THR A 221 -4.39 12.77 -4.49
C THR A 221 -5.43 11.97 -3.68
N GLU A 222 -6.62 12.51 -3.40
CA GLU A 222 -7.71 11.75 -2.77
C GLU A 222 -8.20 10.61 -3.68
N GLN A 223 -8.29 10.85 -4.99
CA GLN A 223 -8.66 9.80 -5.95
C GLN A 223 -7.63 8.68 -5.96
N ALA A 224 -6.34 8.99 -5.96
CA ALA A 224 -5.26 8.01 -5.87
C ALA A 224 -5.40 7.18 -4.59
N PHE A 225 -5.54 7.83 -3.44
CA PHE A 225 -5.76 7.15 -2.18
C PHE A 225 -6.92 6.14 -2.23
N LEU A 226 -8.09 6.57 -2.73
CA LEU A 226 -9.27 5.71 -2.82
C LEU A 226 -9.09 4.57 -3.83
N LYS A 227 -8.37 4.80 -4.94
CA LYS A 227 -8.02 3.75 -5.92
C LYS A 227 -7.08 2.72 -5.32
N GLY A 228 -6.09 3.16 -4.53
CA GLY A 228 -5.22 2.26 -3.78
C GLY A 228 -6.01 1.38 -2.82
N ILE A 229 -6.89 1.98 -2.00
CA ILE A 229 -7.76 1.23 -1.07
C ILE A 229 -8.62 0.20 -1.80
N ASP A 230 -9.26 0.56 -2.92
CA ASP A 230 -10.07 -0.37 -3.72
C ASP A 230 -9.24 -1.52 -4.28
N ARG A 231 -8.02 -1.25 -4.76
CA ARG A 231 -7.09 -2.27 -5.24
C ARG A 231 -6.73 -3.27 -4.15
N GLU A 232 -6.37 -2.78 -2.95
CA GLU A 232 -5.96 -3.63 -1.84
C GLU A 232 -7.12 -4.51 -1.34
N ILE A 233 -8.33 -3.96 -1.24
CA ILE A 233 -9.53 -4.74 -0.85
C ILE A 233 -9.80 -5.85 -1.87
N LYS A 234 -9.66 -5.59 -3.17
CA LYS A 234 -9.85 -6.60 -4.24
C LYS A 234 -8.82 -7.73 -4.19
N LEU A 235 -7.65 -7.49 -3.61
CA LEU A 235 -6.61 -8.50 -3.38
C LEU A 235 -6.85 -9.32 -2.10
N GLY A 236 -7.84 -8.94 -1.28
CA GLY A 236 -8.16 -9.63 -0.03
C GLY A 236 -7.42 -9.09 1.20
N TRP A 237 -6.73 -7.94 1.08
CA TRP A 237 -6.12 -7.29 2.23
C TRP A 237 -7.19 -6.73 3.16
N CYS A 238 -7.01 -6.97 4.45
CA CYS A 238 -7.90 -6.52 5.52
C CYS A 238 -7.25 -5.43 6.39
N GLU A 239 -5.92 -5.35 6.38
CA GLU A 239 -5.13 -4.29 7.00
C GLU A 239 -3.90 -3.98 6.17
N ILE A 240 -3.47 -2.72 6.18
CA ILE A 240 -2.22 -2.26 5.58
C ILE A 240 -1.43 -1.40 6.55
N GLN A 241 -0.11 -1.44 6.45
CA GLN A 241 0.78 -0.48 7.08
C GLN A 241 1.33 0.48 6.01
N ASN A 242 0.84 1.71 6.02
CA ASN A 242 1.28 2.73 5.07
C ASN A 242 2.60 3.36 5.54
N ALA A 243 3.64 3.19 4.74
CA ALA A 243 5.02 3.48 5.06
C ALA A 243 5.41 4.94 4.73
N GLY A 244 4.73 5.88 5.36
CA GLY A 244 5.02 7.30 5.26
C GLY A 244 3.85 8.09 4.68
N SER A 245 3.59 9.25 5.26
CA SER A 245 2.62 10.23 4.77
C SER A 245 3.03 11.60 5.22
N GLU A 246 2.97 12.55 4.29
CA GLU A 246 3.11 13.96 4.59
C GLU A 246 1.84 14.50 5.28
N LEU A 247 1.90 15.72 5.81
CA LEU A 247 0.75 16.32 6.50
C LEU A 247 -0.47 16.47 5.60
N SER A 248 -0.29 16.74 4.30
CA SER A 248 -1.38 16.79 3.32
C SER A 248 -2.09 15.44 3.20
N ASP A 249 -1.32 14.37 3.13
CA ASP A 249 -1.82 13.00 2.95
C ASP A 249 -2.59 12.55 4.19
N GLN A 250 -2.06 12.86 5.38
CA GLN A 250 -2.72 12.58 6.65
C GLN A 250 -4.09 13.26 6.74
N LYS A 251 -4.25 14.48 6.20
CA LYS A 251 -5.56 15.16 6.16
C LYS A 251 -6.53 14.43 5.24
N ILE A 252 -6.08 13.99 4.06
CA ILE A 252 -6.89 13.22 3.11
C ILE A 252 -7.34 11.90 3.73
N ILE A 253 -6.43 11.14 4.34
CA ILE A 253 -6.73 9.86 5.01
C ILE A 253 -7.83 10.07 6.06
N ARG A 254 -7.65 11.05 6.96
CA ARG A 254 -8.61 11.32 8.04
C ARG A 254 -9.97 11.76 7.49
N ARG A 255 -10.00 12.59 6.46
CA ARG A 255 -11.25 13.00 5.79
C ARG A 255 -11.97 11.81 5.18
N ALA A 256 -11.25 10.92 4.50
CA ALA A 256 -11.83 9.75 3.87
C ALA A 256 -12.42 8.76 4.89
N TYR A 257 -11.76 8.57 6.04
CA TYR A 257 -12.32 7.79 7.15
C TYR A 257 -13.53 8.47 7.79
N ALA A 258 -13.47 9.78 8.07
CA ALA A 258 -14.59 10.54 8.62
C ALA A 258 -15.82 10.49 7.70
N ALA A 259 -15.61 10.53 6.38
CA ALA A 259 -16.64 10.38 5.36
C ALA A 259 -17.07 8.92 5.09
N ARG A 260 -16.52 7.94 5.84
CA ARG A 260 -16.78 6.49 5.69
C ARG A 260 -16.51 5.95 4.27
N LYS A 261 -15.60 6.57 3.53
CA LYS A 261 -15.17 6.10 2.20
C LYS A 261 -14.19 4.92 2.27
N VAL A 262 -13.56 4.70 3.43
CA VAL A 262 -12.56 3.65 3.65
C VAL A 262 -13.05 2.65 4.70
N LYS A 263 -12.94 1.36 4.36
CA LYS A 263 -13.21 0.25 5.28
C LYS A 263 -11.97 -0.57 5.63
N LEU A 264 -10.90 -0.47 4.84
CA LEU A 264 -9.62 -1.14 5.11
C LEU A 264 -9.03 -0.60 6.42
N ARG A 265 -8.46 -1.47 7.25
CA ARG A 265 -7.71 -1.02 8.44
C ARG A 265 -6.34 -0.49 8.01
N MET A 266 -5.88 0.56 8.65
CA MET A 266 -4.62 1.20 8.32
C MET A 266 -3.83 1.55 9.57
N ILE A 267 -2.58 1.12 9.59
CA ILE A 267 -1.54 1.69 10.45
C ILE A 267 -0.74 2.65 9.58
N ASN A 268 -0.77 3.94 9.91
CA ASN A 268 -0.08 4.97 9.17
C ASN A 268 1.22 5.39 9.88
N ALA A 269 2.31 5.44 9.13
CA ALA A 269 3.53 6.10 9.55
C ALA A 269 3.56 7.55 9.06
N ALA A 270 3.93 8.48 9.92
CA ALA A 270 4.31 9.83 9.50
C ALA A 270 5.66 9.77 8.79
N TYR A 271 5.83 10.48 7.66
CA TYR A 271 7.13 10.55 7.02
C TYR A 271 8.10 11.41 7.86
N GLY A 272 9.36 11.02 7.91
CA GLY A 272 10.38 11.66 8.74
C GLY A 272 11.79 11.54 8.16
N PRO A 273 12.70 12.46 8.55
CA PRO A 273 12.45 13.65 9.38
C PRO A 273 11.60 14.71 8.64
N GLY A 274 10.89 15.59 9.36
CA GLY A 274 10.10 16.65 8.74
C GLY A 274 8.86 17.08 9.54
N GLU A 275 8.02 17.89 8.92
CA GLU A 275 6.82 18.45 9.55
C GLU A 275 5.85 17.36 10.03
N ALA A 276 5.66 16.31 9.23
CA ALA A 276 4.79 15.19 9.57
C ALA A 276 5.25 14.46 10.85
N ALA A 277 6.55 14.11 10.93
CA ALA A 277 7.14 13.51 12.13
C ALA A 277 7.08 14.44 13.35
N ASN A 278 7.42 15.72 13.18
CA ASN A 278 7.36 16.72 14.24
C ASN A 278 5.94 16.89 14.79
N ALA A 279 4.93 16.91 13.91
CA ALA A 279 3.54 16.98 14.30
C ALA A 279 3.10 15.73 15.10
N LEU A 280 3.53 14.53 14.71
CA LEU A 280 3.25 13.31 15.46
C LEU A 280 3.91 13.33 16.85
N LEU A 281 5.17 13.73 16.94
CA LEU A 281 5.89 13.85 18.21
C LEU A 281 5.26 14.88 19.15
N LYS A 282 4.78 16.00 18.59
CA LYS A 282 4.12 17.07 19.36
C LYS A 282 2.72 16.68 19.82
N ASN A 283 1.92 16.06 18.96
CA ASN A 283 0.50 15.81 19.22
C ASN A 283 0.22 14.43 19.83
N GLY A 284 1.18 13.52 19.79
CA GLY A 284 1.03 12.14 20.24
C GLY A 284 0.34 11.23 19.23
N ALA A 285 0.31 9.93 19.54
CA ALA A 285 -0.27 8.91 18.68
C ALA A 285 -1.80 9.01 18.59
N THR A 286 -2.35 8.76 17.40
CA THR A 286 -3.77 8.43 17.22
C THR A 286 -3.92 6.91 17.31
N LEU A 287 -4.67 6.40 18.26
CA LEU A 287 -4.89 4.96 18.43
C LEU A 287 -6.35 4.61 18.15
N ASN A 288 -6.59 3.57 17.34
CA ASN A 288 -7.90 2.95 17.15
C ASN A 288 -9.04 3.92 16.74
N ALA A 289 -8.71 4.98 16.01
CA ALA A 289 -9.71 5.93 15.52
C ALA A 289 -10.60 5.29 14.43
N PHE A 290 -11.77 5.90 14.22
CA PHE A 290 -12.75 5.51 13.20
C PHE A 290 -13.16 4.03 13.31
N ASP A 291 -13.72 3.66 14.46
CA ASP A 291 -14.18 2.30 14.77
C ASP A 291 -13.06 1.25 14.63
N HIS A 292 -11.92 1.51 15.28
CA HIS A 292 -10.73 0.64 15.25
C HIS A 292 -10.08 0.45 13.87
N ARG A 293 -10.35 1.33 12.89
CA ARG A 293 -9.79 1.19 11.53
C ARG A 293 -8.53 2.01 11.27
N PHE A 294 -8.19 2.97 12.12
CA PHE A 294 -7.02 3.83 11.88
C PHE A 294 -6.16 3.99 13.12
N THR A 295 -4.86 3.77 12.96
CA THR A 295 -3.83 4.05 13.96
C THR A 295 -2.67 4.81 13.31
N GLN A 296 -2.20 5.88 13.94
CA GLN A 296 -0.99 6.61 13.54
C GLN A 296 -0.07 6.73 14.75
N ARG A 297 1.01 5.95 14.76
CA ARG A 297 1.92 5.81 15.92
C ARG A 297 3.38 5.58 15.56
N THR A 298 3.72 5.61 14.27
CA THR A 298 5.07 5.30 13.77
C THR A 298 5.60 6.44 12.91
N ILE A 299 6.93 6.53 12.83
CA ILE A 299 7.65 7.44 11.94
C ILE A 299 8.43 6.59 10.94
N LYS A 300 8.25 6.84 9.64
CA LYS A 300 9.07 6.24 8.59
C LYS A 300 10.30 7.12 8.38
N VAL A 301 11.48 6.50 8.41
CA VAL A 301 12.77 7.11 8.05
C VAL A 301 13.41 6.28 6.94
N ILE A 302 14.16 6.93 6.05
CA ILE A 302 14.98 6.29 5.02
C ILE A 302 16.44 6.60 5.35
N PHE A 303 17.28 5.57 5.33
CA PHE A 303 18.71 5.70 5.61
C PHE A 303 19.57 5.61 4.34
N ASP A 304 19.19 4.71 3.41
CA ASP A 304 19.88 4.43 2.15
C ASP A 304 18.87 4.05 1.04
N GLY A 305 19.39 3.68 -0.14
CA GLY A 305 18.61 3.28 -1.31
C GLY A 305 18.32 1.78 -1.37
N ALA A 306 18.20 1.24 -2.59
CA ALA A 306 17.90 -0.18 -2.83
C ALA A 306 19.06 -0.94 -3.48
N LEU A 307 19.14 -2.25 -3.23
CA LEU A 307 20.15 -3.13 -3.83
C LEU A 307 20.05 -3.16 -5.37
N GLY A 308 18.83 -3.16 -5.92
CA GLY A 308 18.62 -3.30 -7.37
C GLY A 308 19.08 -2.08 -8.18
N SER A 309 18.90 -0.87 -7.63
CA SER A 309 19.47 0.36 -8.18
C SER A 309 20.95 0.57 -7.79
N ARG A 310 21.45 -0.23 -6.83
CA ARG A 310 22.76 -0.08 -6.20
C ARG A 310 22.93 1.21 -5.38
N GLY A 311 21.84 1.66 -4.75
CA GLY A 311 21.82 2.79 -3.81
C GLY A 311 21.84 2.39 -2.34
N ALA A 312 21.71 1.09 -2.02
CA ALA A 312 21.82 0.61 -0.64
C ALA A 312 23.28 0.68 -0.16
N ALA A 313 23.49 1.11 1.08
CA ALA A 313 24.81 1.32 1.66
C ALA A 313 25.39 0.01 2.20
N LEU A 314 26.45 -0.47 1.57
CA LEU A 314 27.12 -1.73 1.89
C LEU A 314 28.45 -1.49 2.61
N LEU A 315 28.86 -2.45 3.45
CA LEU A 315 30.18 -2.43 4.12
C LEU A 315 31.35 -2.71 3.17
N ALA A 316 31.06 -3.24 1.98
CA ALA A 316 32.02 -3.54 0.93
C ALA A 316 31.38 -3.25 -0.44
N PRO A 317 32.16 -3.09 -1.52
CA PRO A 317 31.60 -2.82 -2.84
C PRO A 317 30.60 -3.88 -3.31
N TYR A 318 29.67 -3.47 -4.17
CA TYR A 318 28.74 -4.38 -4.83
C TYR A 318 29.52 -5.45 -5.60
N SER A 319 29.12 -6.71 -5.48
CA SER A 319 29.77 -7.84 -6.17
C SER A 319 29.66 -7.75 -7.70
N ASP A 320 28.64 -7.05 -8.19
CA ASP A 320 28.37 -6.80 -9.62
C ASP A 320 28.75 -5.37 -10.06
N LYS A 321 29.29 -4.55 -9.17
CA LYS A 321 29.73 -3.17 -9.42
C LYS A 321 30.80 -2.75 -8.41
N ALA A 322 32.02 -3.26 -8.61
CA ALA A 322 33.11 -3.17 -7.64
C ALA A 322 33.66 -1.75 -7.39
N ASP A 323 33.24 -0.75 -8.16
CA ASP A 323 33.60 0.66 -8.03
C ASP A 323 32.68 1.45 -7.07
N THR A 324 31.63 0.83 -6.52
CA THR A 324 30.72 1.49 -5.56
C THR A 324 30.26 0.54 -4.45
N SER A 325 29.96 1.09 -3.29
CA SER A 325 29.32 0.41 -2.15
C SER A 325 27.93 0.98 -1.84
N GLY A 326 27.34 1.73 -2.78
CA GLY A 326 26.17 2.57 -2.52
C GLY A 326 26.56 3.99 -2.15
#